data_AF-A0A1D2R497-F1
#
_entry.id   AF-A0A1D2R497-F1
#
_cell.length_a   1.000
_cell.length_b   1.000
_cell.length_c   1.000
_cell.angle_alpha   90.00
_cell.angle_beta   90.00
_cell.angle_gamma   90.00
#
_symmetry.space_group_name_H-M   'P 1'
#
loop_
_entity.id
_entity.type
_entity.pdbx_description
1 polymer ?
#
loop_
_entity_poly.entity_id
_entity_poly.type
_entity_poly.pdbx_seq_one_letter_code
_entity_poly.pdbx_strand_id
1 'polypeptide(L)'
;MIRIQFDVVMTMVADTLYKMLASDLKRFENNTAKTLFSKFINSPGVVEVEGNKAVVKMRKKAHTPVLKSNEVFKKSWEIPWFGNKKLGYKWVS
;
A
#
# COMPACT_ATOMS: atom_id res chain seq x y z
N MET A 1 12.35 -9.45 27.36
CA MET A 1 11.31 -10.38 26.87
C MET A 1 10.28 -9.71 25.96
N ILE A 2 9.74 -8.54 26.34
CA ILE A 2 8.72 -7.79 25.56
C ILE A 2 9.13 -7.46 24.12
N ARG A 3 10.40 -7.09 23.87
CA ARG A 3 10.88 -6.77 22.51
C ARG A 3 10.73 -7.93 21.52
N ILE A 4 11.13 -9.14 21.95
CA ILE A 4 11.07 -10.34 21.10
C ILE A 4 9.61 -10.68 20.77
N GLN A 5 8.71 -10.60 21.75
CA GLN A 5 7.29 -10.84 21.55
C GLN A 5 6.68 -9.81 20.59
N PHE A 6 7.08 -8.54 20.70
CA PHE A 6 6.63 -7.48 19.82
C PHE A 6 7.10 -7.69 18.37
N ASP A 7 8.36 -8.08 18.15
CA ASP A 7 8.91 -8.34 16.82
C ASP A 7 8.17 -9.50 16.12
N VAL A 8 7.83 -10.55 16.88
CA VAL A 8 7.04 -11.68 16.37
C VAL A 8 5.64 -11.22 15.98
N VAL A 9 4.95 -10.47 16.84
CA VAL A 9 3.60 -9.95 16.55
C VAL A 9 3.63 -9.01 15.34
N MET A 10 4.59 -8.09 15.26
CA MET A 10 4.75 -7.20 14.11
C MET A 10 4.98 -7.96 12.81
N THR A 11 5.76 -9.05 12.86
CA THR A 11 5.98 -9.92 11.69
C THR A 11 4.69 -10.60 11.25
N MET A 12 3.88 -11.10 12.19
CA MET A 12 2.57 -11.70 11.87
C MET A 12 1.60 -10.67 11.27
N VAL A 13 1.53 -9.46 11.86
CA VAL A 13 0.69 -8.37 11.33
C VAL A 13 1.12 -8.01 9.91
N ALA A 14 2.42 -7.87 9.67
CA ALA A 14 2.94 -7.60 8.33
C ALA A 14 2.53 -8.71 7.34
N ASP A 15 2.71 -9.97 7.70
CA ASP A 15 2.33 -11.12 6.84
C ASP A 15 0.83 -11.12 6.51
N THR A 16 -0.03 -10.84 7.49
CA THR A 16 -1.48 -10.71 7.27
C THR A 16 -1.81 -9.56 6.32
N LEU A 17 -1.21 -8.39 6.49
CA LEU A 17 -1.42 -7.25 5.59
C LEU A 17 -0.97 -7.55 4.16
N TYR A 18 0.16 -8.25 4.01
CA TYR A 18 0.63 -8.67 2.68
C TYR A 18 -0.28 -9.72 2.05
N LYS A 19 -0.87 -10.64 2.82
CA LYS A 19 -1.88 -11.59 2.32
C LYS A 19 -3.15 -10.89 1.86
N MET A 20 -3.65 -9.93 2.64
CA MET A 20 -4.80 -9.11 2.23
C MET A 20 -4.51 -8.36 0.93
N LEU A 21 -3.34 -7.73 0.83
CA LEU A 21 -2.90 -7.07 -0.40
C LEU A 21 -2.79 -8.05 -1.58
N ALA A 22 -2.29 -9.27 -1.36
CA ALA A 22 -2.18 -10.30 -2.38
C ALA A 22 -3.56 -10.72 -2.92
N SER A 23 -4.55 -10.88 -2.03
CA SER A 23 -5.93 -11.22 -2.39
C SER A 23 -6.57 -10.16 -3.28
N ASP A 24 -6.26 -8.88 -3.08
CA ASP A 24 -6.80 -7.81 -3.92
C ASP A 24 -6.04 -7.62 -5.25
N LEU A 25 -4.91 -8.31 -5.44
CA LEU A 25 -4.08 -8.23 -6.64
C LEU A 25 -4.24 -9.49 -7.50
N LYS A 26 -5.12 -9.40 -8.51
CA LYS A 26 -5.37 -10.50 -9.45
C LYS A 26 -4.05 -11.02 -10.07
N ARG A 27 -3.85 -12.35 -10.03
CA ARG A 27 -2.62 -13.09 -10.44
C ARG A 27 -1.44 -12.98 -9.48
N PHE A 28 -1.58 -12.30 -8.35
CA PHE A 28 -0.52 -12.17 -7.34
C PHE A 28 -0.84 -12.81 -5.98
N GLU A 29 -2.02 -13.43 -5.83
CA GLU A 29 -2.55 -14.07 -4.61
C GLU A 29 -1.55 -15.00 -3.90
N ASN A 30 -0.80 -15.81 -4.65
CA ASN A 30 0.14 -16.79 -4.10
C ASN A 30 1.60 -16.29 -3.98
N ASN A 31 1.85 -14.98 -4.13
CA ASN A 31 3.20 -14.44 -4.01
C ASN A 31 3.57 -14.17 -2.56
N THR A 32 4.86 -14.33 -2.26
CA THR A 32 5.42 -14.00 -0.95
C THR A 32 5.40 -12.49 -0.69
N ALA A 33 5.31 -12.10 0.58
CA ALA A 33 5.41 -10.70 1.03
C ALA A 33 6.63 -9.98 0.43
N LYS A 34 7.79 -10.64 0.37
CA LYS A 34 9.02 -10.09 -0.24
C LYS A 34 8.84 -9.74 -1.72
N THR A 35 8.17 -10.61 -2.47
CA THR A 35 7.90 -10.40 -3.89
C THR A 35 6.92 -9.26 -4.10
N LEU A 36 5.85 -9.20 -3.29
CA LEU A 36 4.87 -8.12 -3.32
C LEU A 36 5.51 -6.78 -2.97
N PHE A 37 6.35 -6.75 -1.93
CA PHE A 37 7.10 -5.57 -1.55
C PHE A 37 7.96 -5.07 -2.71
N SER A 38 8.80 -5.92 -3.30
CA SER A 38 9.70 -5.52 -4.40
C SER A 38 8.93 -4.99 -5.63
N LYS A 39 7.84 -5.66 -6.00
CA LYS A 39 7.07 -5.34 -7.21
C LYS A 39 6.18 -4.10 -7.05
N PHE A 40 5.56 -3.91 -5.89
CA PHE A 40 4.49 -2.92 -5.70
C PHE A 40 4.83 -1.81 -4.69
N ILE A 41 5.48 -2.13 -3.58
CA ILE A 41 5.68 -1.17 -2.48
C ILE A 41 7.04 -0.48 -2.55
N ASN A 42 8.09 -1.22 -2.92
CA ASN A 42 9.47 -0.73 -3.04
C ASN A 42 9.63 0.16 -4.29
N SER A 43 9.02 1.33 -4.22
CA SER A 43 9.07 2.35 -5.25
C SER A 43 9.15 3.72 -4.57
N PRO A 44 9.93 4.67 -5.13
CA PRO A 44 9.90 6.03 -4.65
C PRO A 44 8.50 6.60 -4.88
N GLY A 45 7.91 7.09 -3.79
CA GLY A 45 6.63 7.78 -3.79
C GLY A 45 6.78 9.12 -3.09
N VAL A 46 6.10 10.14 -3.61
CA VAL A 46 6.01 11.45 -2.96
C VAL A 46 4.60 11.62 -2.42
N VAL A 47 4.46 11.99 -1.16
CA VAL A 47 3.16 12.34 -0.59
C VAL A 47 3.04 13.86 -0.59
N GLU A 48 2.07 14.37 -1.33
CA GLU A 48 1.74 15.80 -1.33
C GLU A 48 0.46 16.01 -0.54
N VAL A 49 0.51 16.94 0.41
CA VAL A 49 -0.62 17.27 1.26
C VAL A 49 -1.10 18.66 0.85
N GLU A 50 -2.25 18.71 0.20
CA GLU A 50 -2.88 19.95 -0.26
C GLU A 50 -4.21 20.14 0.48
N GLY A 51 -4.21 21.04 1.47
CA GLY A 51 -5.40 21.33 2.27
C GLY A 51 -5.98 20.07 2.93
N ASN A 52 -7.15 19.62 2.45
CA ASN A 52 -7.84 18.42 2.96
C ASN A 52 -7.56 17.13 2.16
N LYS A 53 -6.58 17.13 1.25
CA LYS A 53 -6.24 15.97 0.43
C LYS A 53 -4.79 15.56 0.66
N ALA A 54 -4.56 14.26 0.75
CA ALA A 54 -3.24 13.66 0.74
C ALA A 54 -3.11 12.83 -0.53
N VAL A 55 -2.24 13.24 -1.46
CA VAL A 55 -2.05 12.57 -2.74
C VAL A 55 -0.72 11.83 -2.73
N VAL A 56 -0.79 10.51 -2.83
CA VAL A 56 0.39 9.66 -2.97
C VAL A 56 0.72 9.56 -4.46
N LYS A 57 1.81 10.23 -4.86
CA LYS A 57 2.38 10.13 -6.20
C LYS A 57 3.28 8.89 -6.26
N MET A 58 2.83 7.86 -6.96
CA MET A 58 3.59 6.64 -7.18
C MET A 58 4.15 6.61 -8.60
N ARG A 59 5.42 6.23 -8.76
CA ARG A 59 6.01 6.00 -10.09
C ARG A 59 5.34 4.82 -10.79
N LYS A 60 5.10 4.95 -12.09
CA LYS A 60 4.63 3.84 -12.93
C LYS A 60 5.73 2.76 -13.03
N LYS A 61 5.34 1.51 -12.83
CA LYS A 61 6.13 0.28 -13.03
C LYS A 61 5.37 -0.68 -13.94
N ALA A 62 6.05 -1.73 -14.40
CA ALA A 62 5.46 -2.78 -15.24
C ALA A 62 4.16 -3.38 -14.66
N HIS A 63 4.04 -3.47 -13.33
CA HIS A 63 2.87 -4.04 -12.64
C HIS A 63 1.85 -3.00 -12.14
N THR A 64 2.04 -1.71 -12.43
CA THR A 64 1.08 -0.65 -12.11
C THR A 64 -0.33 -0.87 -12.67
N PRO A 65 -0.54 -1.50 -13.85
CA PRO A 65 -1.89 -1.82 -14.32
C PRO A 65 -2.70 -2.66 -13.32
N VAL A 66 -2.06 -3.54 -12.55
CA VAL A 66 -2.73 -4.38 -11.54
C VAL A 66 -3.20 -3.53 -10.37
N LEU A 67 -2.34 -2.64 -9.85
CA LEU A 67 -2.72 -1.68 -8.80
C LEU A 67 -3.84 -0.74 -9.26
N LYS A 68 -3.76 -0.25 -10.49
CA LYS A 68 -4.81 0.61 -11.09
C LYS A 68 -6.15 -0.10 -11.26
N SER A 69 -6.14 -1.43 -11.42
CA SER A 69 -7.37 -2.20 -11.63
C SER A 69 -8.17 -2.37 -10.34
N ASN A 70 -7.48 -2.37 -9.20
CA ASN A 70 -8.03 -2.58 -7.88
C ASN A 70 -8.80 -1.34 -7.37
N GLU A 71 -9.97 -1.57 -6.79
CA GLU A 71 -10.86 -0.51 -6.29
C GLU A 71 -10.26 0.30 -5.14
N VAL A 72 -9.40 -0.31 -4.32
CA VAL A 72 -8.73 0.35 -3.19
C VAL A 72 -7.91 1.55 -3.67
N PHE A 73 -7.25 1.44 -4.82
CA PHE A 73 -6.43 2.53 -5.37
C PHE A 73 -7.23 3.52 -6.23
N LYS A 74 -8.50 3.22 -6.54
CA LYS A 74 -9.42 4.12 -7.25
C LYS A 74 -10.25 4.96 -6.29
N LYS A 75 -10.61 4.39 -5.14
CA LYS A 75 -11.42 5.06 -4.12
C LYS A 75 -10.58 6.04 -3.32
N SER A 76 -11.24 7.10 -2.85
CA SER A 76 -10.64 8.03 -1.91
C SER A 76 -11.02 7.61 -0.49
N TRP A 77 -10.03 7.49 0.38
CA TRP A 77 -10.20 7.04 1.75
C TRP A 77 -9.97 8.19 2.70
N GLU A 78 -10.79 8.33 3.73
CA GLU A 78 -10.52 9.29 4.80
C GLU A 78 -9.51 8.67 5.76
N ILE A 79 -8.53 9.47 6.19
CA ILE A 79 -7.50 9.04 7.13
C ILE A 79 -7.81 9.66 8.50
N PRO A 80 -8.45 8.94 9.44
CA PRO A 80 -8.95 9.55 10.68
C PRO A 80 -7.85 10.13 11.55
N TRP A 81 -6.72 9.42 11.64
CA TRP A 81 -5.54 9.87 12.38
C TRP A 81 -4.79 11.03 11.70
N PHE A 82 -5.14 11.37 10.46
CA PHE A 82 -4.52 12.47 9.70
C PHE A 82 -5.53 13.58 9.40
N GLY A 83 -6.37 13.91 10.39
CA GLY A 83 -7.34 15.00 10.30
C GLY A 83 -8.43 14.78 9.26
N ASN A 84 -8.85 13.53 9.06
CA ASN A 84 -9.84 13.11 8.06
C ASN A 84 -9.50 13.56 6.62
N LYS A 85 -8.21 13.74 6.31
CA LYS A 85 -7.80 14.07 4.96
C LYS A 85 -8.14 12.94 4.00
N LYS A 86 -8.56 13.33 2.80
CA LYS A 86 -8.91 12.40 1.72
C LYS A 86 -7.65 11.93 1.01
N LEU A 87 -7.37 10.64 1.13
CA LEU A 87 -6.31 9.94 0.44
C LEU A 87 -6.67 9.78 -1.03
N GLY A 88 -5.73 10.06 -1.91
CA GLY A 88 -5.81 9.77 -3.34
C GLY A 88 -4.48 9.27 -3.88
N TYR A 89 -4.54 8.57 -5.01
CA TYR A 89 -3.37 8.00 -5.66
C TYR A 89 -3.18 8.63 -7.05
N LYS A 90 -1.96 9.07 -7.36
CA LYS A 90 -1.60 9.61 -8.69
C LYS A 90 -0.41 8.85 -9.24
N TRP A 91 -0.49 8.47 -10.52
CA TRP A 91 0.55 7.70 -11.20
C TRP A 91 1.44 8.62 -12.02
N VAL A 92 2.66 8.87 -11.55
CA VAL A 92 3.65 9.74 -12.22
C VAL A 92 4.60 8.94 -13.09
N SER A 93 5.06 9.54 -14.21
CA SER A 93 6.01 8.92 -15.13
C SER A 93 7.45 9.03 -14.63
#